data_AF-A0A6A3MTH9-F1
#
_entry.id   AF-A0A6A3MTH9-F1
#
_cell.length_a   1.000
_cell.length_b   1.000
_cell.length_c   1.000
_cell.angle_alpha   90.00
_cell.angle_beta   90.00
_cell.angle_gamma   90.00
#
_symmetry.space_group_name_H-M   'P 1'
#
loop_
_entity.id
_entity.type
_entity.pdbx_description
1 polymer ?
#
loop_
_entity_poly.entity_id
_entity_poly.type
_entity_poly.pdbx_seq_one_letter_code
_entity_poly.pdbx_strand_id
1 'polypeptide(L)'
;MSERVYGKLVAMCPGVESVELEKPIVCTTVGGDLEVTRAVNVHITLRTAAGPVSIGSPVKCLIVPGDLEEFLLGKEMLVSIGIDVDRELEMLASQGQQEDSEESDEPEVSSTPEMELWWRKLSSAGFRLTI
;
A
#
# COMPACT_ATOMS: atom_id res chain seq x y z
N MET A 1 13.61 3.83 -8.44
CA MET A 1 13.26 5.27 -8.56
C MET A 1 13.50 5.72 -9.99
N SER A 2 12.86 6.77 -10.50
CA SER A 2 13.14 7.30 -11.84
C SER A 2 14.37 8.21 -11.89
N GLU A 3 14.87 8.53 -13.08
CA GLU A 3 15.91 9.54 -13.29
C GLU A 3 15.49 10.92 -12.78
N ARG A 4 14.21 11.30 -12.97
CA ARG A 4 13.67 12.56 -12.44
C ARG A 4 13.75 12.62 -10.92
N VAL A 5 13.39 11.53 -10.23
CA VAL A 5 13.47 11.44 -8.77
C VAL A 5 14.93 11.46 -8.31
N TYR A 6 15.82 10.75 -9.02
CA TYR A 6 17.26 10.79 -8.74
C TYR A 6 17.84 12.20 -8.87
N GLY A 7 17.46 12.96 -9.92
CA GLY A 7 17.88 14.36 -10.07
C GLY A 7 17.45 15.25 -8.90
N LYS A 8 16.21 15.09 -8.40
CA LYS A 8 15.74 15.78 -7.19
C LYS A 8 16.57 15.38 -5.96
N LEU A 9 16.92 14.10 -5.83
CA LEU A 9 17.76 13.60 -4.73
C LEU A 9 19.16 14.23 -4.76
N VAL A 10 19.82 14.27 -5.92
CA VAL A 10 21.15 14.89 -6.07
C VAL A 10 21.11 16.39 -5.76
N ALA A 11 20.05 17.09 -6.17
CA ALA A 11 19.88 18.51 -5.86
C ALA A 11 19.78 18.79 -4.35
N MET A 12 19.17 17.88 -3.59
CA MET A 12 19.06 17.98 -2.12
C MET A 12 20.28 17.44 -1.38
N CYS A 13 20.97 16.45 -1.95
CA CYS A 13 22.13 15.79 -1.37
C CYS A 13 23.21 15.57 -2.44
N PRO A 14 24.08 16.57 -2.69
CA PRO A 14 25.06 16.51 -3.78
C PRO A 14 26.12 15.42 -3.64
N GLY A 15 26.28 14.84 -2.45
CA GLY A 15 27.22 13.73 -2.21
C GLY A 15 26.67 12.35 -2.58
N VAL A 16 25.43 12.26 -3.07
CA VAL A 16 24.86 11.01 -3.56
C VAL A 16 25.40 10.73 -4.96
N GLU A 17 26.04 9.57 -5.12
CA GLU A 17 26.59 9.12 -6.39
C GLU A 17 25.91 7.84 -6.88
N SER A 18 25.55 7.82 -8.17
CA SER A 18 25.07 6.61 -8.84
C SER A 18 26.24 5.70 -9.20
N VAL A 19 26.01 4.40 -9.14
CA VAL A 19 26.92 3.35 -9.60
C VAL A 19 26.38 2.72 -10.89
N GLU A 20 27.27 2.41 -11.82
CA GLU A 20 26.96 1.54 -12.95
C GLU A 20 26.85 0.08 -12.48
N LEU A 21 25.87 -0.63 -13.00
CA LEU A 21 25.68 -2.05 -12.75
C LEU A 21 26.63 -2.86 -13.64
N GLU A 22 27.19 -3.94 -13.10
CA GLU A 22 28.06 -4.84 -13.86
C GLU A 22 27.33 -5.47 -15.07
N LYS A 23 26.02 -5.68 -14.93
CA LYS A 23 25.12 -6.16 -15.98
C LYS A 23 23.82 -5.38 -15.92
N PRO A 24 23.23 -5.00 -17.08
CA PRO A 24 21.91 -4.43 -17.13
C PRO A 24 20.87 -5.36 -16.49
N ILE A 25 19.91 -4.79 -15.80
CA ILE A 25 18.73 -5.49 -15.27
C ILE A 25 17.57 -5.19 -16.20
N VAL A 26 16.93 -6.22 -16.75
CA VAL A 26 15.71 -6.07 -17.55
C VAL A 26 14.51 -6.07 -16.61
N CYS A 27 13.73 -5.00 -16.64
CA CYS A 27 12.49 -4.84 -15.91
C CYS A 27 11.30 -4.94 -16.87
N THR A 28 10.39 -5.87 -16.62
CA THR A 28 9.13 -5.95 -17.36
C THR A 28 8.13 -4.96 -16.78
N THR A 29 7.63 -4.05 -17.61
CA THR A 29 6.63 -3.04 -17.23
C THR A 29 5.37 -3.19 -18.08
N VAL A 30 4.31 -2.47 -17.70
CA VAL A 30 3.08 -2.41 -18.52
C VAL A 30 3.37 -1.83 -19.92
N GLY A 31 4.36 -0.95 -20.05
CA GLY A 31 4.76 -0.35 -21.32
C GLY A 31 5.76 -1.18 -22.14
N GLY A 32 6.10 -2.38 -21.68
CA GLY A 32 7.14 -3.23 -22.27
C GLY A 32 8.37 -3.37 -21.38
N ASP A 33 9.34 -4.12 -21.88
CA ASP A 33 10.60 -4.35 -21.18
C ASP A 33 11.51 -3.12 -21.24
N LEU A 34 12.20 -2.86 -20.15
CA LEU A 34 13.11 -1.73 -19.98
C LEU A 34 14.42 -2.21 -19.35
N GLU A 35 15.54 -1.78 -19.92
CA GLU A 35 16.85 -2.05 -19.35
C GLU A 35 17.26 -0.95 -18.37
N VAL A 36 17.75 -1.37 -17.20
CA VAL A 36 18.27 -0.49 -16.15
C VAL A 36 19.74 -0.80 -15.93
N THR A 37 20.59 0.22 -16.09
CA THR A 37 22.04 0.11 -16.01
C THR A 37 22.64 0.78 -14.78
N ARG A 38 21.86 1.60 -14.06
CA ARG A 38 22.35 2.40 -12.94
C ARG A 38 21.59 2.14 -11.66
N ALA A 39 22.28 2.31 -10.54
CA ALA A 39 21.71 2.26 -9.22
C ALA A 39 22.34 3.30 -8.29
N VAL A 40 21.74 3.48 -7.12
CA VAL A 40 22.26 4.34 -6.06
C VAL A 40 22.06 3.62 -4.72
N ASN A 41 23.02 3.73 -3.80
CA ASN A 41 22.88 3.19 -2.45
C ASN A 41 22.39 4.29 -1.51
N VAL A 42 21.21 4.10 -0.90
CA VAL A 42 20.61 5.12 -0.02
C VAL A 42 20.02 4.50 1.24
N HIS A 43 20.06 5.23 2.33
CA HIS A 43 19.25 4.89 3.51
C HIS A 43 17.80 5.32 3.28
N ILE A 44 16.88 4.38 3.48
CA ILE A 44 15.45 4.61 3.29
C ILE A 44 14.78 4.70 4.66
N THR A 45 13.97 5.74 4.84
CA THR A 45 13.04 5.84 5.97
C THR A 45 11.64 6.06 5.43
N LEU A 46 10.73 5.15 5.75
CA LEU A 46 9.32 5.25 5.42
C LEU A 46 8.62 6.00 6.54
N ARG A 47 7.79 6.98 6.19
CA ARG A 47 6.90 7.62 7.15
C ARG A 47 5.57 6.88 7.12
N THR A 48 5.28 6.10 8.15
CA THR A 48 4.02 5.37 8.28
C THR A 48 3.14 6.03 9.35
N ALA A 49 1.84 5.71 9.37
CA ALA A 49 0.91 6.20 10.39
C ALA A 49 1.29 5.76 11.81
N ALA A 50 1.91 4.58 11.95
CA ALA A 50 2.41 4.06 13.23
C ALA A 50 3.76 4.68 13.65
N GLY A 51 4.37 5.50 12.78
CA GLY A 51 5.67 6.11 13.01
C GLY A 51 6.66 5.87 11.86
N PRO A 52 7.87 6.43 11.95
CA PRO A 52 8.92 6.21 10.96
C PRO A 52 9.50 4.79 11.06
N VAL A 53 9.79 4.18 9.91
CA VAL A 53 10.45 2.88 9.78
C VAL A 53 11.70 3.06 8.93
N SER A 54 12.88 2.86 9.53
CA SER A 54 14.17 3.01 8.85
C SER A 54 14.76 1.65 8.51
N ILE A 55 15.26 1.51 7.28
CA ILE A 55 15.99 0.33 6.85
C ILE A 55 17.45 0.47 7.32
N GLY A 56 17.91 -0.50 8.12
CA GLY A 56 19.17 -0.39 8.86
C GLY A 56 20.43 -0.32 7.99
N SER A 57 20.40 -0.92 6.81
CA SER A 57 21.49 -0.87 5.83
C SER A 57 21.12 -0.01 4.61
N PRO A 58 22.12 0.56 3.91
CA PRO A 58 21.87 1.18 2.62
C PRO A 58 21.23 0.20 1.65
N VAL A 59 20.16 0.63 0.99
CA VAL A 59 19.44 -0.13 -0.03
C VAL A 59 19.96 0.27 -1.39
N LYS A 60 20.28 -0.71 -2.22
CA LYS A 60 20.60 -0.49 -3.64
C LYS A 60 19.30 -0.23 -4.40
N CYS A 61 19.08 1.02 -4.78
CA CYS A 61 17.91 1.46 -5.52
C CYS A 61 18.25 1.60 -7.01
N LEU A 62 17.48 0.92 -7.87
CA LEU A 62 17.61 1.05 -9.31
C LEU A 62 17.16 2.46 -9.77
N ILE A 63 17.91 3.05 -10.71
CA ILE A 63 17.57 4.30 -11.37
C ILE A 63 16.97 3.94 -12.73
N VAL A 64 15.65 3.92 -12.79
CA VAL A 64 14.86 3.52 -13.95
C VAL A 64 14.71 4.71 -14.90
N PRO A 65 14.95 4.53 -16.21
CA PRO A 65 14.69 5.57 -17.20
C PRO A 65 13.26 6.10 -17.14
N GLY A 66 13.09 7.41 -17.31
CA GLY A 66 11.78 8.07 -17.36
C GLY A 66 11.54 9.09 -16.25
N ASP A 67 10.30 9.56 -16.15
CA ASP A 67 9.90 10.74 -15.39
C ASP A 67 8.86 10.48 -14.30
N LEU A 68 8.59 9.21 -13.97
CA LEU A 68 7.70 8.83 -12.88
C LEU A 68 8.12 9.51 -11.57
N GLU A 69 7.19 10.13 -10.87
CA GLU A 69 7.49 10.81 -9.61
C GLU A 69 7.52 9.87 -8.39
N GLU A 70 7.14 8.62 -8.59
CA GLU A 70 6.97 7.63 -7.52
C GLU A 70 8.27 6.86 -7.22
N PHE A 71 8.40 6.48 -5.95
CA PHE A 71 9.43 5.56 -5.49
C PHE A 71 8.81 4.20 -5.22
N LEU A 72 9.21 3.19 -6.01
CA LEU A 72 8.73 1.82 -5.85
C LEU A 72 9.60 1.06 -4.84
N LEU A 73 8.94 0.49 -3.83
CA LEU A 73 9.54 -0.45 -2.88
C LEU A 73 9.04 -1.85 -3.22
N GLY A 74 9.96 -2.77 -3.52
CA GLY A 74 9.61 -4.14 -3.90
C GLY A 74 8.98 -4.92 -2.74
N LYS A 75 8.22 -5.96 -3.09
CA LYS A 75 7.55 -6.85 -2.12
C LYS A 75 8.50 -7.41 -1.06
N GLU A 76 9.66 -7.93 -1.46
CA GLU A 76 10.66 -8.46 -0.52
C GLU A 76 11.08 -7.43 0.54
N MET A 77 11.21 -6.17 0.14
CA MET A 77 11.54 -5.09 1.07
C MET A 77 10.37 -4.77 2.00
N LEU A 78 9.13 -4.75 1.49
CA LEU A 78 7.93 -4.58 2.31
C LEU A 78 7.80 -5.69 3.37
N VAL A 79 7.99 -6.95 2.96
CA VAL A 79 7.96 -8.09 3.88
C VAL A 79 9.07 -7.98 4.93
N SER A 80 10.27 -7.54 4.55
CA SER A 80 11.40 -7.37 5.48
C SER A 80 11.14 -6.36 6.61
N ILE A 81 10.22 -5.41 6.39
CA ILE A 81 9.81 -4.42 7.40
C ILE A 81 8.47 -4.77 8.06
N GLY A 82 7.97 -5.99 7.86
CA GLY A 82 6.75 -6.51 8.47
C GLY A 82 5.45 -6.13 7.73
N ILE A 83 5.53 -5.69 6.48
CA ILE A 83 4.37 -5.40 5.63
C ILE A 83 4.21 -6.53 4.61
N ASP A 84 3.27 -7.44 4.88
CA ASP A 84 2.93 -8.55 3.97
C ASP A 84 1.54 -8.34 3.37
N VAL A 85 1.50 -7.67 2.22
CA VAL A 85 0.24 -7.29 1.56
C VAL A 85 -0.62 -8.51 1.20
N ASP A 86 -0.01 -9.64 0.84
CA ASP A 86 -0.78 -10.82 0.44
C ASP A 86 -1.52 -11.41 1.64
N ARG A 87 -0.83 -11.55 2.78
CA ARG A 87 -1.45 -12.00 4.03
C ARG A 87 -2.58 -11.08 4.48
N GLU A 88 -2.39 -9.76 4.38
CA GLU A 88 -3.44 -8.79 4.74
C GLU A 88 -4.65 -8.89 3.79
N LEU A 89 -4.42 -9.11 2.50
CA LEU A 89 -5.49 -9.33 1.52
C LEU A 89 -6.23 -10.65 1.74
N GLU A 90 -5.53 -11.73 2.08
CA GLU A 90 -6.14 -13.02 2.44
C GLU A 90 -7.06 -12.87 3.65
N MET A 91 -6.60 -12.15 4.69
CA MET A 91 -7.42 -11.86 5.86
C MET A 91 -8.70 -11.10 5.48
N LEU A 92 -8.59 -10.06 4.64
CA LEU A 92 -9.76 -9.32 4.15
C LEU A 92 -10.72 -10.18 3.33
N ALA A 93 -10.21 -11.06 2.48
CA ALA A 93 -11.03 -11.97 1.68
C ALA A 93 -11.76 -13.01 2.54
N SER A 94 -11.10 -13.52 3.59
CA SER A 94 -11.67 -14.51 4.51
C SER A 94 -12.77 -13.94 5.43
N GLN A 95 -12.72 -12.64 5.73
CA GLN A 95 -13.74 -11.97 6.56
C GLN A 95 -15.13 -11.93 5.90
N GLY A 96 -15.22 -12.08 4.57
CA GLY A 96 -16.50 -12.16 3.86
C GLY A 96 -17.15 -13.55 3.82
N GLN A 97 -16.51 -14.58 4.39
CA GLN A 97 -17.02 -15.97 4.37
C GLN A 97 -17.58 -16.43 5.72
N GLN A 98 -17.56 -15.57 6.74
CA GLN A 98 -17.97 -15.92 8.10
C GLN A 98 -19.35 -15.33 8.43
N GLU A 99 -20.37 -15.65 7.64
CA GLU A 99 -21.80 -15.42 7.96
C GLU A 99 -22.66 -16.15 6.92
N ASP A 100 -22.65 -17.49 6.93
CA ASP A 100 -23.74 -18.29 6.32
C ASP A 100 -23.75 -19.73 6.87
N SER A 101 -23.71 -19.83 8.20
CA SER A 101 -24.00 -21.09 8.90
C SER A 101 -24.84 -20.81 10.12
N GLU A 102 -25.94 -20.10 9.90
CA GLU A 102 -27.08 -20.12 10.80
C GLU A 102 -27.92 -21.34 10.39
N GLU A 103 -27.79 -22.41 11.16
CA GLU A 103 -28.74 -23.51 11.19
C GLU A 103 -30.14 -22.92 11.36
N SER A 104 -30.99 -23.09 10.35
CA SER A 104 -32.35 -22.57 10.30
C SER A 104 -33.21 -23.14 11.43
N ASP A 105 -33.28 -22.44 12.55
CA ASP A 105 -34.39 -22.53 13.49
C ASP A 105 -35.10 -21.17 13.45
N GLU A 106 -36.25 -21.10 12.80
CA GLU A 106 -37.04 -19.87 12.67
C GLU A 106 -37.70 -19.51 14.02
N PRO A 107 -37.37 -18.37 14.67
CA PRO A 107 -38.27 -17.79 15.65
C PRO A 107 -39.27 -16.85 14.94
N GLU A 108 -40.55 -17.03 15.27
CA GLU A 108 -41.69 -16.27 14.74
C GLU A 108 -41.43 -14.74 14.69
N VAL A 109 -41.63 -14.15 13.52
CA VAL A 109 -41.68 -12.69 13.31
C VAL A 109 -42.90 -12.12 14.06
N SER A 110 -42.67 -11.64 15.27
CA SER A 110 -43.61 -10.74 15.94
C SER A 110 -43.50 -9.36 15.30
N SER A 111 -44.51 -9.03 14.50
CA SER A 111 -44.62 -7.75 13.82
C SER A 111 -45.01 -6.67 14.84
N THR A 112 -44.07 -5.80 15.25
CA THR A 112 -44.20 -4.37 15.66
C THR A 112 -43.02 -3.96 16.58
N PRO A 113 -42.78 -2.66 16.86
CA PRO A 113 -42.48 -1.53 16.00
C PRO A 113 -41.07 -1.00 16.35
N GLU A 114 -40.05 -1.86 16.35
CA GLU A 114 -38.70 -1.47 16.78
C GLU A 114 -38.00 -0.54 15.78
N MET A 115 -38.32 -0.71 14.49
CA MET A 115 -37.81 0.11 13.40
C MET A 115 -38.18 1.60 13.56
N GLU A 116 -39.39 1.90 14.02
CA GLU A 116 -39.84 3.28 14.28
C GLU A 116 -39.04 3.95 15.41
N LEU A 117 -38.63 3.19 16.42
CA LEU A 117 -37.80 3.69 17.52
C LEU A 117 -36.38 4.03 17.04
N TRP A 118 -35.84 3.19 16.15
CA TRP A 118 -34.53 3.38 15.54
C TRP A 118 -34.50 4.60 14.62
N TRP A 119 -35.53 4.79 13.79
CA TRP A 119 -35.63 5.96 12.91
C TRP A 119 -35.76 7.27 13.69
N ARG A 120 -36.47 7.26 14.82
CA ARG A 120 -36.57 8.42 15.72
C ARG A 120 -35.23 8.74 16.39
N LYS A 121 -34.46 7.72 16.81
CA LYS A 121 -33.12 7.91 17.36
C LYS A 121 -32.16 8.54 16.34
N LEU A 122 -32.13 8.01 15.12
CA LEU A 122 -31.28 8.51 14.04
C LEU A 122 -31.65 9.95 13.62
N SER A 123 -32.94 10.26 13.56
CA SER A 123 -33.42 11.62 13.30
C SER A 123 -33.03 12.60 14.41
N SER A 124 -33.08 12.19 15.68
CA SER A 124 -32.66 13.04 16.81
C SER A 124 -31.15 13.28 16.85
N ALA A 125 -30.36 12.37 16.27
CA ALA A 125 -28.92 12.46 16.17
C ALA A 125 -28.43 13.28 14.96
N GLY A 126 -29.34 13.90 14.19
CA GLY A 126 -29.00 14.77 13.07
C GLY A 126 -28.52 14.05 11.81
N PHE A 127 -28.67 12.73 11.74
CA PHE A 127 -28.33 11.96 10.54
C PHE A 127 -29.41 12.14 9.48
N ARG A 128 -29.05 12.75 8.35
CA ARG A 128 -29.94 12.97 7.21
C ARG A 128 -29.40 12.22 6.00
N LEU A 129 -29.96 11.04 5.74
CA LEU A 129 -29.67 10.30 4.51
C LEU A 129 -30.42 10.98 3.37
N THR A 130 -29.69 11.61 2.46
CA THR A 130 -30.26 12.12 1.21
C THR A 130 -29.81 11.16 0.12
N ILE A 131 -30.78 10.53 -0.55
CA ILE A 131 -30.57 9.68 -1.72
C ILE A 131 -30.42 10.57 -2.95
#